data_AF-A0A965AM77-F1
#
_entry.id   AF-A0A965AM77-F1
#
_cell.length_a   1.000
_cell.length_b   1.000
_cell.length_c   1.000
_cell.angle_alpha   90.00
_cell.angle_beta   90.00
_cell.angle_gamma   90.00
#
_symmetry.space_group_name_H-M   'P 1'
#
loop_
_entity.id
_entity.type
_entity.pdbx_description
1 polymer ?
#
loop_
_entity_poly.entity_id
_entity_poly.type
_entity_poly.pdbx_seq_one_letter_code
_entity_poly.pdbx_strand_id
1 'polypeptide(L)'
;MTETWVRNCWYVAAPAHEIGRELLARTFLNTPVVLFRREDGTAVALEDRCSHRFLPLSKGFLVGDRVQCGYHGMEFGCDGACEHVPGQKSRPPGADIKSFPIAEKWQFVWIWMGDAELADEDLIPDIPRNDHPDWTPIVGDTLYIRGDYRLFLDNLMDPSHVSFVHRTTLGTDDVAEIPQIASQDGDVVKVTRWILDRPVAPVYAKVSKLTRFGEFKDNVDRW
;
A
#
# COMPACT_ATOMS: atom_id res chain seq x y z
N MET A 1 14.75 -20.46 7.38
CA MET A 1 14.18 -20.19 6.04
C MET A 1 14.81 -18.90 5.56
N THR A 2 15.51 -18.92 4.44
CA THR A 2 16.07 -17.70 3.85
C THR A 2 14.93 -16.82 3.35
N GLU A 3 14.71 -15.69 4.00
CA GLU A 3 13.73 -14.70 3.53
C GLU A 3 14.13 -14.19 2.14
N THR A 4 13.21 -14.26 1.20
CA THR A 4 13.38 -13.87 -0.22
C THR A 4 12.45 -12.71 -0.57
N TRP A 5 12.43 -11.69 0.29
CA TRP A 5 11.71 -10.45 0.00
C TRP A 5 12.46 -9.63 -1.05
N VAL A 6 11.74 -9.07 -2.03
CA VAL A 6 12.29 -8.04 -2.90
C VAL A 6 12.28 -6.73 -2.12
N ARG A 7 13.43 -6.26 -1.64
CA ARG A 7 13.47 -5.09 -0.76
C ARG A 7 13.64 -3.77 -1.51
N ASN A 8 14.31 -3.80 -2.66
CA ASN A 8 14.60 -2.61 -3.47
C ASN A 8 13.44 -2.35 -4.45
N CYS A 9 12.25 -2.09 -3.90
CA CYS A 9 11.08 -1.63 -4.63
C CYS A 9 10.11 -0.92 -3.67
N TRP A 10 9.19 -0.15 -4.24
CA TRP A 10 8.13 0.53 -3.50
C TRP A 10 6.97 -0.41 -3.17
N TYR A 11 6.57 -0.39 -1.91
CA TYR A 11 5.34 -1.05 -1.44
C TYR A 11 4.35 0.01 -0.98
N VAL A 12 3.05 -0.20 -1.19
CA VAL A 12 2.02 0.62 -0.53
C VAL A 12 2.09 0.36 0.97
N ALA A 13 2.38 1.41 1.74
CA ALA A 13 2.39 1.38 3.19
C ALA A 13 0.97 1.44 3.76
N ALA A 14 0.16 2.38 3.25
CA ALA A 14 -1.24 2.58 3.58
C ALA A 14 -1.92 3.51 2.56
N PRO A 15 -3.27 3.51 2.47
CA PRO A 15 -4.02 4.67 1.99
C PRO A 15 -3.55 5.96 2.67
N ALA A 16 -3.42 7.05 1.92
CA ALA A 16 -2.86 8.29 2.45
C ALA A 16 -3.67 8.85 3.64
N HIS A 17 -4.98 8.68 3.63
CA HIS A 17 -5.87 9.14 4.69
C HIS A 17 -5.79 8.32 5.99
N GLU A 18 -5.20 7.12 5.96
CA GLU A 18 -5.08 6.26 7.15
C GLU A 18 -3.97 6.74 8.09
N ILE A 19 -2.93 7.38 7.54
CA ILE A 19 -1.82 7.89 8.32
C ILE A 19 -2.16 9.30 8.77
N GLY A 20 -2.28 9.49 10.08
CA GLY A 20 -2.52 10.79 10.70
C GLY A 20 -1.45 11.13 11.73
N ARG A 21 -1.82 11.94 12.72
CA ARG A 21 -0.96 12.27 13.88
C ARG A 21 -0.91 11.14 14.92
N GLU A 22 -1.82 10.18 14.85
CA GLU A 22 -1.75 8.98 15.68
C GLU A 22 -0.68 8.03 15.14
N LEU A 23 0.09 7.43 16.04
CA LEU A 23 1.14 6.47 15.67
C LEU A 23 0.50 5.18 15.16
N LEU A 24 0.72 4.87 13.88
CA LEU A 24 0.22 3.67 13.23
C LEU A 24 1.34 2.62 13.11
N ALA A 25 1.17 1.46 13.75
CA ALA A 25 2.12 0.36 13.65
C ALA A 25 1.76 -0.58 12.49
N ARG A 26 2.73 -0.91 11.64
CA ARG A 26 2.61 -1.93 10.59
C ARG A 26 3.90 -2.73 10.45
N THR A 27 3.80 -3.95 9.93
CA THR A 27 4.96 -4.78 9.64
C THR A 27 5.11 -4.96 8.14
N PHE A 28 6.27 -4.60 7.60
CA PHE A 28 6.61 -4.74 6.19
C PHE A 28 7.81 -5.67 6.07
N LEU A 29 7.70 -6.75 5.29
CA LEU A 29 8.81 -7.68 5.05
C LEU A 29 9.48 -8.13 6.36
N ASN A 30 8.65 -8.52 7.34
CA ASN A 30 9.01 -8.89 8.71
C ASN A 30 9.74 -7.81 9.53
N THR A 31 9.66 -6.55 9.11
CA THR A 31 10.24 -5.39 9.79
C THR A 31 9.11 -4.54 10.39
N PRO A 32 9.06 -4.33 11.72
CA PRO A 32 8.04 -3.49 12.33
C PRO A 32 8.37 -2.00 12.12
N VAL A 33 7.38 -1.22 11.71
CA VAL A 33 7.49 0.18 11.31
C VAL A 33 6.37 0.98 11.98
N VAL A 34 6.70 2.17 12.48
CA VAL A 34 5.74 3.15 12.97
C VAL A 34 5.61 4.27 11.96
N LEU A 35 4.37 4.55 11.57
CA LEU A 35 3.97 5.54 10.59
C LEU A 35 3.22 6.67 11.29
N PHE A 36 3.49 7.91 10.91
CA PHE A 36 2.76 9.09 11.39
C PHE A 36 2.94 10.27 10.44
N ARG A 37 2.19 11.35 10.67
CA ARG A 37 2.38 12.63 9.98
C ARG A 37 3.02 13.67 10.89
N ARG A 38 3.87 14.48 10.29
CA ARG A 38 4.37 15.73 10.85
C ARG A 38 3.22 16.75 10.97
N GLU A 39 3.45 17.83 11.70
CA GLU A 39 2.50 18.93 11.81
C GLU A 39 2.21 19.59 10.44
N ASP A 40 3.17 19.58 9.52
CA ASP A 40 3.00 20.06 8.14
C ASP A 40 2.25 19.05 7.22
N GLY A 41 1.87 17.90 7.77
CA GLY A 41 1.18 16.84 7.04
C GLY A 41 2.12 15.84 6.35
N THR A 42 3.43 16.04 6.30
CA THR A 42 4.36 15.09 5.66
C THR A 42 4.37 13.74 6.38
N ALA A 43 4.25 12.64 5.66
CA ALA A 43 4.31 11.29 6.23
C ALA A 43 5.74 10.89 6.63
N VAL A 44 5.87 10.09 7.68
CA VAL A 44 7.13 9.61 8.26
C VAL A 44 7.02 8.12 8.57
N ALA A 45 8.11 7.39 8.34
CA ALA A 45 8.25 5.97 8.66
C ALA A 45 9.55 5.69 9.42
N LEU A 46 9.44 5.19 10.65
CA LEU A 46 10.57 4.83 11.51
C LEU A 46 10.49 3.36 11.90
N GLU A 47 11.63 2.75 12.25
CA GLU A 47 11.65 1.43 12.89
C GLU A 47 10.81 1.47 14.17
N ASP A 48 9.84 0.56 14.30
CA ASP A 48 8.98 0.50 15.48
C ASP A 48 9.69 -0.21 16.65
N ARG A 49 10.86 0.33 17.02
CA ARG A 49 11.74 -0.27 18.03
C ARG A 49 12.68 0.79 18.62
N CYS A 50 12.47 1.13 19.89
CA CYS A 50 13.37 2.01 20.61
C CYS A 50 14.77 1.39 20.73
N SER A 51 15.81 2.12 20.34
CA SER A 51 17.22 1.68 20.41
C SER A 51 17.72 1.30 21.81
N HIS A 52 17.07 1.78 22.88
CA HIS A 52 17.47 1.47 24.26
C HIS A 52 17.07 0.06 24.72
N ARG A 53 15.78 -0.30 24.68
CA ARG A 53 15.27 -1.61 25.16
C ARG A 53 14.14 -2.19 24.30
N PHE A 54 14.07 -1.78 23.04
CA PHE A 54 13.24 -2.36 21.99
C PHE A 54 11.74 -2.31 22.25
N LEU A 55 11.27 -1.41 23.13
CA LEU A 55 9.84 -1.10 23.21
C LEU A 55 9.39 -0.58 21.83
N PRO A 56 8.26 -1.08 21.29
CA PRO A 56 7.64 -0.49 20.12
C PRO A 56 7.36 1.00 20.36
N LEU A 57 7.87 1.85 19.48
CA LEU A 57 7.68 3.30 19.53
C LEU A 57 6.23 3.70 19.28
N SER A 58 5.48 2.87 18.55
CA SER A 58 4.03 2.98 18.36
C SER A 58 3.22 2.88 19.66
N LYS A 59 3.83 2.41 20.75
CA LYS A 59 3.25 2.46 22.12
C LYS A 59 3.62 3.73 22.89
N GLY A 60 4.31 4.67 22.24
CA GLY A 60 4.64 5.98 22.75
C GLY A 60 3.63 7.04 22.32
N PHE A 61 4.12 8.26 22.09
CA PHE A 61 3.32 9.39 21.63
C PHE A 61 4.19 10.42 20.91
N LEU A 62 3.55 11.34 20.19
CA LEU A 62 4.24 12.44 19.53
C LEU A 62 4.47 13.62 20.49
N VAL A 63 5.68 14.17 20.46
CA VAL A 63 6.06 15.43 21.10
C VAL A 63 6.54 16.38 19.99
N GLY A 64 5.65 17.25 19.52
CA GLY A 64 5.84 17.91 18.22
C GLY A 64 5.93 16.85 17.11
N ASP A 65 6.97 16.90 16.29
CA ASP A 65 7.23 15.92 15.23
C ASP A 65 8.12 14.75 15.66
N ARG A 66 8.47 14.66 16.95
CA ARG A 66 9.31 13.58 17.48
C ARG A 66 8.46 12.48 18.08
N VAL A 67 8.90 11.23 17.89
CA VAL A 67 8.30 10.08 18.57
C VAL A 67 8.98 9.90 19.92
N GLN A 68 8.23 10.09 21.01
CA GLN A 68 8.70 9.79 22.35
C GLN A 68 8.37 8.34 22.71
N CYS A 69 9.40 7.56 23.07
CA CYS A 69 9.26 6.19 23.54
C CYS A 69 8.51 6.13 24.89
N GLY A 70 7.42 5.35 24.93
CA GLY A 70 6.60 5.17 26.12
C GLY A 70 7.27 4.43 27.30
N TYR A 71 8.52 3.98 27.15
CA TYR A 71 9.24 3.31 28.25
C TYR A 71 10.05 4.29 29.11
N HIS A 72 11.03 4.96 28.50
CA HIS A 72 12.00 5.81 29.23
C HIS A 72 12.08 7.23 28.65
N GLY A 73 11.15 7.60 27.76
CA GLY A 73 11.03 8.97 27.25
C GLY A 73 12.10 9.42 26.26
N MET A 74 12.88 8.50 25.66
CA MET A 74 13.76 8.87 24.55
C MET A 74 12.93 9.38 23.38
N GLU A 75 13.35 10.49 22.76
CA GLU A 75 12.67 11.08 21.61
C GLU A 75 13.51 10.91 20.35
N PHE A 76 12.83 10.55 19.26
CA PHE A 76 13.42 10.31 17.95
C PHE A 76 12.84 11.28 16.93
N GLY A 77 13.71 11.92 16.16
CA GLY A 77 13.36 12.78 15.03
C GLY A 77 12.75 11.99 13.88
N CYS A 78 12.22 12.72 12.89
CA CYS A 78 11.62 12.14 11.69
C CYS A 78 12.62 11.41 10.78
N ASP A 79 13.91 11.71 10.91
CA ASP A 79 15.03 11.02 10.25
C ASP A 79 15.54 9.81 11.04
N GLY A 80 14.97 9.55 12.23
CA GLY A 80 15.41 8.49 13.15
C GLY A 80 16.51 8.91 14.13
N ALA A 81 16.97 10.16 14.10
CA ALA A 81 17.98 10.64 15.02
C ALA A 81 17.46 10.65 16.47
N CYS A 82 18.26 10.16 17.42
CA CYS A 82 17.92 10.32 18.83
C CYS A 82 18.20 11.76 19.29
N GLU A 83 17.16 12.56 19.40
CA GLU A 83 17.26 14.00 19.70
C GLU A 83 17.20 14.30 21.19
N HIS A 84 16.54 13.44 21.98
CA HIS A 84 16.41 13.65 23.42
C HIS A 84 16.52 12.35 24.21
N VAL A 85 17.28 12.41 25.31
CA VAL A 85 17.37 11.36 26.32
C VAL A 85 17.17 11.99 27.69
N PRO A 86 16.07 11.68 28.41
CA PRO A 86 15.84 12.25 29.72
C PRO A 86 17.02 12.03 30.68
N GLY A 87 17.44 13.10 31.35
CA GLY A 87 18.54 13.06 32.31
C GLY A 87 19.96 13.02 31.70
N GLN A 88 20.11 13.12 30.38
CA GLN A 88 21.42 13.14 29.71
C GLN A 88 21.53 14.35 28.77
N LYS A 89 22.73 14.95 28.73
CA LYS A 89 23.04 16.03 27.77
C LYS A 89 23.58 15.50 26.45
N SER A 90 24.28 14.36 26.49
CA SER A 90 24.91 13.76 25.32
C SER A 90 24.04 12.64 24.76
N ARG A 91 23.85 12.65 23.45
CA ARG A 91 23.28 11.54 22.70
C ARG A 91 24.21 10.30 22.80
N PRO A 92 23.72 9.13 23.23
CA PRO A 92 24.53 7.91 23.23
C PRO A 92 24.94 7.49 21.81
N PRO A 93 26.17 7.00 21.60
CA PRO A 93 26.57 6.44 20.32
C PRO A 93 25.65 5.29 19.88
N GLY A 94 25.20 5.30 18.62
CA GLY A 94 24.28 4.27 18.11
C GLY A 94 22.85 4.36 18.63
N ALA A 95 22.44 5.49 19.23
CA ALA A 95 21.08 5.68 19.71
C ALA A 95 20.06 5.91 18.58
N ASP A 96 20.48 6.18 17.35
CA ASP A 96 19.56 6.40 16.23
C ASP A 96 18.83 5.11 15.87
N ILE A 97 17.64 5.28 15.32
CA ILE A 97 16.84 4.21 14.75
C ILE A 97 16.78 4.36 13.24
N LYS A 98 16.42 3.28 12.55
CA LYS A 98 16.25 3.35 11.11
C LYS A 98 15.03 4.21 10.74
N SER A 99 15.19 5.15 9.83
CA SER A 99 14.11 5.74 9.04
C SER A 99 14.02 5.05 7.68
N PHE A 100 12.82 5.05 7.09
CA PHE A 100 12.57 4.45 5.78
C PHE A 100 12.15 5.54 4.79
N PRO A 101 12.69 5.54 3.55
CA PRO A 101 12.17 6.40 2.50
C PRO A 101 10.67 6.16 2.31
N ILE A 102 9.94 7.27 2.22
CA ILE A 102 8.48 7.31 2.15
C ILE A 102 8.08 8.38 1.15
N ALA A 103 7.07 8.09 0.33
CA ALA A 103 6.56 9.01 -0.68
C ALA A 103 5.03 8.96 -0.72
N GLU A 104 4.38 10.09 -0.96
CA GLU A 104 2.92 10.16 -1.08
C GLU A 104 2.53 10.47 -2.52
N LYS A 105 1.83 9.53 -3.16
CA LYS A 105 1.48 9.61 -4.59
C LYS A 105 0.27 8.73 -4.88
N TRP A 106 -0.63 9.18 -5.75
CA TRP A 106 -1.78 8.40 -6.23
C TRP A 106 -2.74 7.93 -5.13
N GLN A 107 -2.99 8.80 -4.13
CA GLN A 107 -3.81 8.53 -2.93
C GLN A 107 -3.20 7.50 -1.94
N PHE A 108 -1.95 7.10 -2.14
CA PHE A 108 -1.25 6.15 -1.27
C PHE A 108 0.03 6.76 -0.70
N VAL A 109 0.40 6.26 0.48
CA VAL A 109 1.74 6.43 1.02
C VAL A 109 2.53 5.15 0.72
N TRP A 110 3.69 5.32 0.10
CA TRP A 110 4.59 4.27 -0.36
C TRP A 110 5.82 4.20 0.54
N ILE A 111 6.33 3.01 0.82
CA ILE A 111 7.53 2.79 1.64
C ILE A 111 8.57 1.94 0.91
N TRP A 112 9.84 2.31 1.06
CA TRP A 112 10.98 1.57 0.54
C TRP A 112 11.72 0.86 1.68
N MET A 113 11.80 -0.47 1.61
CA MET A 113 12.34 -1.30 2.70
C MET A 113 13.78 -1.78 2.46
N GLY A 114 14.35 -1.42 1.31
CA GLY A 114 15.67 -1.81 0.83
C GLY A 114 16.79 -0.84 1.19
N ASP A 115 17.74 -0.72 0.27
CA ASP A 115 18.81 0.28 0.33
C ASP A 115 18.22 1.67 0.04
N ALA A 116 18.32 2.60 1.00
CA ALA A 116 17.70 3.91 0.91
C ALA A 116 18.26 4.75 -0.25
N GLU A 117 19.52 4.53 -0.63
CA GLU A 117 20.17 5.26 -1.74
C GLU A 117 19.61 4.87 -3.11
N LEU A 118 18.88 3.75 -3.19
CA LEU A 118 18.23 3.27 -4.42
C LEU A 118 16.75 3.65 -4.49
N ALA A 119 16.21 4.33 -3.47
CA ALA A 119 14.81 4.73 -3.43
C ALA A 119 14.58 5.93 -4.35
N ASP A 120 14.11 5.65 -5.56
CA ASP A 120 13.71 6.65 -6.55
C ASP A 120 12.19 6.68 -6.69
N GLU A 121 11.56 7.83 -6.45
CA GLU A 121 10.10 8.01 -6.54
C GLU A 121 9.54 7.79 -7.97
N ASP A 122 10.39 7.87 -8.99
CA ASP A 122 9.99 7.56 -10.38
C ASP A 122 9.76 6.06 -10.60
N LEU A 123 10.21 5.20 -9.67
CA LEU A 123 9.92 3.76 -9.67
C LEU A 123 8.54 3.42 -9.06
N ILE A 124 7.82 4.39 -8.51
CA ILE A 124 6.45 4.18 -8.03
C ILE A 124 5.53 3.94 -9.24
N PRO A 125 4.71 2.86 -9.24
CA PRO A 125 3.78 2.59 -10.33
C PRO A 125 2.93 3.81 -10.71
N ASP A 126 2.83 4.10 -12.00
CA ASP A 126 2.11 5.27 -12.50
C ASP A 126 0.59 5.01 -12.57
N ILE A 127 -0.17 5.70 -11.70
CA ILE A 127 -1.63 5.55 -11.60
C ILE A 127 -2.29 6.95 -11.60
N PRO A 128 -2.11 7.75 -12.68
CA PRO A 128 -2.48 9.17 -12.67
C PRO A 128 -4.00 9.39 -12.58
N ARG A 129 -4.79 8.36 -12.88
CA ARG A 129 -6.26 8.41 -12.78
C ARG A 129 -6.74 8.53 -11.33
N ASN A 130 -5.90 8.18 -10.35
CA ASN A 130 -6.26 8.35 -8.94
C ASN A 130 -6.30 9.82 -8.50
N ASP A 131 -5.53 10.69 -9.18
CA ASP A 131 -5.42 12.12 -8.83
C ASP A 131 -5.94 13.04 -9.95
N HIS A 132 -6.53 12.48 -11.00
CA HIS A 132 -7.02 13.24 -12.14
C HIS A 132 -8.35 13.94 -11.81
N PRO A 133 -8.55 15.24 -12.13
CA PRO A 133 -9.77 15.98 -11.76
C PRO A 133 -11.06 15.41 -12.36
N ASP A 134 -10.98 14.74 -13.51
CA ASP A 134 -12.13 14.07 -14.14
C ASP A 134 -12.46 12.69 -13.54
N TRP A 135 -11.68 12.22 -12.55
CA TRP A 135 -11.85 10.93 -11.91
C TRP A 135 -12.04 11.10 -10.40
N THR A 136 -12.83 10.21 -9.80
CA THR A 136 -12.95 10.13 -8.35
C THR A 136 -12.31 8.82 -7.88
N PRO A 137 -11.21 8.86 -7.12
CA PRO A 137 -10.65 7.65 -6.54
C PRO A 137 -11.60 7.07 -5.49
N ILE A 138 -11.80 5.75 -5.53
CA ILE A 138 -12.48 5.01 -4.46
C ILE A 138 -11.40 4.24 -3.72
N VAL A 139 -10.91 4.82 -2.62
CA VAL A 139 -9.90 4.19 -1.78
C VAL A 139 -10.62 3.45 -0.65
N GLY A 140 -10.61 2.12 -0.72
CA GLY A 140 -11.18 1.25 0.31
C GLY A 140 -10.21 0.98 1.46
N ASP A 141 -10.68 0.17 2.41
CA ASP A 141 -9.87 -0.29 3.54
C ASP A 141 -8.82 -1.33 3.12
N THR A 142 -7.85 -1.57 4.01
CA THR A 142 -6.83 -2.62 3.84
C THR A 142 -7.42 -4.00 4.15
N LEU A 143 -7.23 -4.97 3.24
CA LEU A 143 -7.59 -6.38 3.47
C LEU A 143 -6.38 -7.19 3.96
N TYR A 144 -6.47 -7.77 5.16
CA TYR A 144 -5.44 -8.65 5.69
C TYR A 144 -5.68 -10.12 5.28
N ILE A 145 -4.67 -10.73 4.64
CA ILE A 145 -4.71 -12.13 4.19
C ILE A 145 -3.57 -12.90 4.86
N ARG A 146 -3.90 -14.00 5.54
CA ARG A 146 -2.91 -14.96 6.08
C ARG A 146 -2.40 -15.88 4.96
N GLY A 147 -1.55 -15.34 4.09
CA GLY A 147 -0.95 -16.08 2.99
C GLY A 147 0.29 -15.39 2.45
N ASP A 148 1.10 -16.13 1.70
CA ASP A 148 2.20 -15.54 0.95
C ASP A 148 1.62 -14.60 -0.13
N TYR A 149 2.15 -13.38 -0.22
CA TYR A 149 1.64 -12.36 -1.15
C TYR A 149 1.66 -12.82 -2.62
N ARG A 150 2.55 -13.76 -2.98
CA ARG A 150 2.63 -14.32 -4.34
C ARG A 150 1.37 -15.10 -4.72
N LEU A 151 0.70 -15.73 -3.76
CA LEU A 151 -0.59 -16.41 -4.02
C LEU A 151 -1.68 -15.39 -4.38
N PHE A 152 -1.61 -14.19 -3.82
CA PHE A 152 -2.53 -13.11 -4.17
C PHE A 152 -2.19 -12.52 -5.55
N LEU A 153 -0.90 -12.38 -5.87
CA LEU A 153 -0.47 -12.01 -7.22
C LEU A 153 -0.91 -13.05 -8.26
N ASP A 154 -0.74 -14.34 -7.99
CA ASP A 154 -1.20 -15.42 -8.87
C ASP A 154 -2.72 -15.33 -9.10
N ASN A 155 -3.49 -15.07 -8.06
CA ASN A 155 -4.94 -14.91 -8.17
C ASN A 155 -5.33 -13.70 -9.04
N LEU A 156 -4.68 -12.54 -8.86
CA LEU A 156 -4.98 -11.33 -9.63
C LEU A 156 -4.51 -11.44 -11.10
N MET A 157 -3.40 -12.14 -11.34
CA MET A 157 -2.82 -12.32 -12.68
C MET A 157 -3.48 -13.43 -13.50
N ASP A 158 -4.42 -14.19 -12.92
CA ASP A 158 -5.21 -15.21 -13.62
C ASP A 158 -6.71 -14.86 -13.69
N PRO A 159 -7.16 -14.12 -14.72
CA PRO A 159 -8.58 -13.88 -14.96
C PRO A 159 -9.44 -15.13 -15.24
N SER A 160 -8.87 -16.35 -15.32
CA SER A 160 -9.64 -17.57 -15.63
C SER A 160 -10.59 -17.93 -14.49
N HIS A 161 -10.23 -17.63 -13.25
CA HIS A 161 -11.06 -17.94 -12.08
C HIS A 161 -12.35 -17.10 -12.00
N VAL A 162 -12.43 -15.97 -12.71
CA VAL A 162 -13.56 -15.03 -12.65
C VAL A 162 -14.89 -15.71 -12.96
N SER A 163 -14.94 -16.60 -13.95
CA SER A 163 -16.15 -17.33 -14.32
C SER A 163 -16.60 -18.38 -13.28
N PHE A 164 -15.71 -18.78 -12.37
CA PHE A 164 -15.97 -19.87 -11.43
C PHE A 164 -16.13 -19.39 -9.99
N VAL A 165 -15.24 -18.51 -9.53
CA VAL A 165 -15.24 -17.95 -8.18
C VAL A 165 -16.19 -16.75 -8.08
N HIS A 166 -16.29 -15.95 -9.14
CA HIS A 166 -17.08 -14.71 -9.16
C HIS A 166 -18.37 -14.83 -9.98
N ARG A 167 -18.99 -16.02 -10.00
CA ARG A 167 -20.21 -16.34 -10.78
C ARG A 167 -21.35 -15.35 -10.60
N THR A 168 -21.52 -14.81 -9.40
CA THR A 168 -22.65 -13.92 -9.05
C THR A 168 -22.29 -12.44 -9.11
N THR A 169 -21.05 -12.10 -9.45
CA THR A 169 -20.53 -10.73 -9.43
C THR A 169 -19.93 -10.31 -10.77
N LEU A 170 -18.86 -10.97 -11.21
CA LEU A 170 -18.03 -10.56 -12.36
C LEU A 170 -18.14 -11.51 -13.57
N GLY A 171 -18.42 -12.79 -13.32
CA GLY A 171 -18.53 -13.83 -14.34
C GLY A 171 -19.83 -13.76 -15.14
N THR A 172 -19.75 -14.20 -16.39
CA THR A 172 -20.87 -14.69 -17.21
C THR A 172 -20.42 -16.03 -17.81
N ASP A 173 -21.34 -16.98 -18.01
CA ASP A 173 -21.00 -18.38 -18.31
C ASP A 173 -20.10 -18.56 -19.56
N ASP A 174 -20.18 -17.61 -20.49
CA ASP A 174 -19.46 -17.58 -21.76
C ASP A 174 -18.05 -16.98 -21.69
N VAL A 175 -17.70 -16.26 -20.62
CA VAL A 175 -16.39 -15.60 -20.47
C VAL A 175 -15.26 -16.61 -20.25
N ALA A 176 -15.58 -17.81 -19.75
CA ALA A 176 -14.60 -18.87 -19.53
C ALA A 176 -13.88 -19.30 -20.81
N GLU A 177 -14.58 -19.28 -21.95
CA GLU A 177 -14.07 -19.73 -23.25
C GLU A 177 -13.30 -18.63 -24.01
N ILE A 178 -13.27 -17.40 -23.49
CA ILE A 178 -12.59 -16.28 -24.15
C ILE A 178 -11.09 -16.33 -23.78
N PRO A 179 -10.19 -16.44 -24.78
CA PRO A 179 -8.75 -16.52 -24.53
C PRO A 179 -8.22 -15.23 -23.92
N GLN A 180 -7.16 -15.38 -23.13
CA GLN A 180 -6.42 -14.25 -22.56
C GLN A 180 -5.16 -14.02 -23.38
N ILE A 181 -4.74 -12.77 -23.46
CA ILE A 181 -3.50 -12.37 -24.09
C ILE A 181 -2.56 -11.86 -23.00
N ALA A 182 -1.46 -12.57 -22.80
CA ALA A 182 -0.37 -12.14 -21.95
C ALA A 182 0.74 -11.52 -22.80
N SER A 183 1.27 -10.39 -22.33
CA SER A 183 2.42 -9.70 -22.92
C SER A 183 3.36 -9.26 -21.81
N GLN A 184 4.65 -9.22 -22.13
CA GLN A 184 5.69 -8.71 -21.24
C GLN A 184 6.49 -7.63 -21.98
N ASP A 185 6.74 -6.52 -21.29
CA ASP A 185 7.64 -5.45 -21.72
C ASP A 185 8.55 -5.10 -20.54
N GLY A 186 9.84 -5.43 -20.65
CA GLY A 186 10.78 -5.32 -19.53
C GLY A 186 10.32 -6.10 -18.29
N ASP A 187 10.13 -5.37 -17.19
CA ASP A 187 9.64 -5.84 -15.89
C ASP A 187 8.11 -5.75 -15.73
N VAL A 188 7.40 -5.28 -16.76
CA VAL A 188 5.94 -5.15 -16.76
C VAL A 188 5.31 -6.35 -17.46
N VAL A 189 4.44 -7.06 -16.74
CA VAL A 189 3.58 -8.13 -17.30
C VAL A 189 2.14 -7.64 -17.34
N LYS A 190 1.48 -7.85 -18.47
CA LYS A 190 0.08 -7.48 -18.69
C LYS A 190 -0.71 -8.68 -19.21
N VAL A 191 -1.83 -8.98 -18.56
CA VAL A 191 -2.81 -9.98 -19.01
C VAL A 191 -4.11 -9.26 -19.34
N THR A 192 -4.61 -9.45 -20.55
CA THR A 192 -5.82 -8.79 -21.05
C THR A 192 -6.80 -9.80 -21.62
N ARG A 193 -8.09 -9.49 -21.55
CA ARG A 193 -9.15 -10.29 -22.15
C ARG A 193 -10.28 -9.40 -22.63
N TRP A 194 -10.37 -9.20 -23.94
CA TRP A 194 -11.53 -8.53 -24.54
C TRP A 194 -12.74 -9.47 -24.56
N ILE A 195 -13.83 -9.00 -23.94
CA ILE A 195 -15.13 -9.65 -23.90
C ILE A 195 -16.06 -8.74 -24.71
N LEU A 196 -16.35 -9.15 -25.95
CA LEU A 196 -17.09 -8.35 -26.91
C LEU A 196 -18.54 -8.84 -27.03
N ASP A 197 -19.48 -7.90 -27.13
CA ASP A 197 -20.90 -8.16 -27.37
C ASP A 197 -21.49 -9.21 -26.42
N ARG A 198 -21.23 -9.06 -25.11
CA ARG A 198 -21.73 -9.97 -24.06
C ARG A 198 -22.68 -9.29 -23.07
N PRO A 199 -23.54 -10.07 -22.38
CA PRO A 199 -24.34 -9.54 -21.30
C PRO A 199 -23.47 -8.84 -20.24
N VAL A 200 -23.99 -7.73 -19.74
CA VAL A 200 -23.34 -6.98 -18.66
C VAL A 200 -23.17 -7.86 -17.42
N ALA A 201 -21.99 -7.82 -16.78
CA ALA A 201 -21.77 -8.59 -15.56
C ALA A 201 -22.69 -8.12 -14.42
N PRO A 202 -23.09 -9.02 -13.49
CA PRO A 202 -24.04 -8.70 -12.43
C PRO A 202 -23.68 -7.45 -11.60
N VAL A 203 -22.41 -7.22 -11.32
CA VAL A 203 -21.96 -6.03 -10.57
C VAL A 203 -22.20 -4.74 -11.37
N TYR A 204 -21.89 -4.73 -12.66
CA TYR A 204 -22.08 -3.57 -13.52
C TYR A 204 -23.56 -3.31 -13.78
N ALA A 205 -24.37 -4.36 -13.91
CA ALA A 205 -25.83 -4.24 -14.01
C ALA A 205 -26.40 -3.54 -12.76
N LYS A 206 -25.95 -3.93 -11.55
CA LYS A 206 -26.37 -3.29 -10.30
C LYS A 206 -25.93 -1.83 -10.22
N VAL A 207 -24.67 -1.54 -10.53
CA VAL A 207 -24.12 -0.18 -10.44
C VAL A 207 -24.76 0.74 -11.49
N SER A 208 -25.01 0.26 -12.71
CA SER A 208 -25.61 1.05 -13.79
C SER A 208 -26.93 1.72 -13.40
N LYS A 209 -27.75 1.04 -12.58
CA LYS A 209 -29.02 1.55 -12.02
C LYS A 209 -28.85 2.79 -11.14
N LEU A 210 -27.66 3.00 -10.60
CA LEU A 210 -27.32 4.14 -9.75
C LEU A 210 -26.66 5.27 -10.54
N THR A 211 -26.31 5.04 -11.80
CA THR A 211 -25.66 6.04 -12.65
C THR A 211 -26.69 6.89 -13.38
N ARG A 212 -26.26 8.08 -13.85
CA ARG A 212 -27.05 8.96 -14.73
C ARG A 212 -27.46 8.30 -16.06
N PHE A 213 -26.83 7.19 -16.42
CA PHE A 213 -27.04 6.48 -17.69
C PHE A 213 -28.15 5.41 -17.59
N GLY A 214 -28.62 5.07 -16.38
CA GLY A 214 -29.64 4.05 -16.16
C GLY A 214 -29.13 2.63 -16.38
N GLU A 215 -30.04 1.65 -16.31
CA GLU A 215 -29.72 0.23 -16.51
C GLU A 215 -29.25 -0.04 -17.94
N PHE A 216 -28.10 -0.70 -18.09
CA PHE A 216 -27.65 -1.21 -19.40
C PHE A 216 -28.60 -2.29 -19.89
N LYS A 217 -29.19 -2.08 -21.08
CA LYS A 217 -30.18 -2.99 -21.69
C LYS A 217 -29.60 -3.87 -22.78
N ASP A 218 -28.51 -3.41 -23.40
CA ASP A 218 -27.83 -4.10 -24.49
C ASP A 218 -26.57 -4.80 -23.98
N ASN A 219 -26.02 -5.66 -24.83
CA ASN A 219 -24.69 -6.21 -24.63
C ASN A 219 -23.64 -5.10 -24.59
N VAL A 220 -22.53 -5.38 -23.90
CA VAL A 220 -21.43 -4.43 -23.72
C VAL A 220 -20.11 -5.07 -24.08
N ASP A 221 -19.19 -4.23 -24.56
CA ASP A 221 -17.77 -4.57 -24.67
C ASP A 221 -17.07 -4.23 -23.36
N ARG A 222 -16.19 -5.13 -22.89
CA ARG A 222 -15.36 -4.92 -21.69
C ARG A 222 -14.01 -5.64 -21.86
N TRP A 223 -12.99 -5.21 -21.13
CA TRP A 223 -11.64 -5.80 -21.18
C TRP A 223 -11.02 -5.96 -19.79
#